data_AF-A0A7V8Z853-F1
#
_entry.id   AF-A0A7V8Z853-F1
#
_cell.length_a   1.000
_cell.length_b   1.000
_cell.length_c   1.000
_cell.angle_alpha   90.00
_cell.angle_beta   90.00
_cell.angle_gamma   90.00
#
_symmetry.space_group_name_H-M   'P 1'
#
loop_
_entity.id
_entity.type
_entity.pdbx_description
1 polymer ?
#
loop_
_entity_poly.entity_id
_entity_poly.type
_entity_poly.pdbx_seq_one_letter_code
_entity_poly.pdbx_strand_id
1 'polypeptide(L)'
;ERATYRFGLSLWKENIDDQALESIVRFKKLDGDEAVLVEKASRDERAQILLDFARFPAASVQRSCAEDILVQFADLRFTEPGNARRGNFALEVSVEPTNR
;
A
#
# COMPACT_ATOMS: atom_id res chain seq x y z
N GLU A 1 13.40 -23.39 -29.21
CA GLU A 1 12.67 -22.13 -29.49
C GLU A 1 11.56 -21.95 -28.46
N ARG A 2 11.50 -20.80 -27.76
CA ARG A 2 10.37 -20.47 -26.87
C ARG A 2 10.00 -19.01 -27.11
N ALA A 3 8.78 -18.77 -27.56
CA ALA A 3 8.22 -17.43 -27.69
C ALA A 3 7.64 -17.02 -26.34
N THR A 4 8.10 -15.89 -25.80
CA THR A 4 7.48 -15.23 -24.64
C THR A 4 6.46 -14.23 -25.16
N TYR A 5 5.18 -14.50 -24.94
CA TYR A 5 4.12 -13.55 -25.27
C TYR A 5 4.01 -12.50 -24.18
N ARG A 6 3.99 -11.23 -24.59
CA ARG A 6 3.80 -10.07 -23.73
C ARG A 6 2.49 -9.40 -24.13
N PHE A 7 1.63 -9.13 -23.15
CA PHE A 7 0.36 -8.45 -23.37
C PHE A 7 0.40 -7.10 -22.66
N GLY A 8 -0.01 -6.04 -23.36
CA GLY A 8 -0.24 -4.73 -22.75
C GLY A 8 -1.63 -4.71 -22.15
N LEU A 9 -1.73 -4.60 -20.83
CA LEU A 9 -3.00 -4.39 -20.13
C LEU A 9 -3.08 -2.93 -19.73
N SER A 10 -4.10 -2.22 -20.20
CA SER A 10 -4.47 -0.90 -19.67
C SER A 10 -5.94 -0.90 -19.23
N LEU A 11 -6.17 -0.34 -18.06
CA LEU A 11 -7.51 0.04 -17.63
C LEU A 11 -7.64 1.52 -17.97
N TRP A 12 -8.35 1.82 -19.05
CA TRP A 12 -8.81 3.17 -19.40
C TRP A 12 -7.71 4.19 -19.76
N LYS A 13 -7.04 4.00 -20.91
CA LYS A 13 -6.49 5.13 -21.69
C LYS A 13 -6.20 4.69 -23.13
N GLU A 14 -6.68 5.47 -24.09
CA GLU A 14 -6.70 5.16 -25.53
C GLU A 14 -5.34 5.34 -26.22
N ASN A 15 -4.29 5.78 -25.51
CA ASN A 15 -2.91 5.86 -26.03
C ASN A 15 -1.92 5.60 -24.88
N ILE A 16 -1.18 4.49 -24.96
CA ILE A 16 -0.07 4.18 -24.06
C ILE A 16 1.16 4.91 -24.61
N ASP A 17 1.35 6.17 -24.21
CA ASP A 17 2.66 6.82 -24.28
C ASP A 17 3.61 6.13 -23.28
N ASP A 18 4.92 6.17 -23.51
CA ASP A 18 5.92 5.60 -22.59
C ASP A 18 5.80 6.18 -21.15
N GLN A 19 5.19 7.36 -20.98
CA GLN A 19 4.85 7.91 -19.66
C GLN A 19 3.73 7.16 -18.92
N ALA A 20 2.89 6.39 -19.61
CA ALA A 20 1.91 5.53 -18.97
C ALA A 20 2.57 4.33 -18.26
N LEU A 21 3.75 3.89 -18.67
CA LEU A 21 4.52 2.87 -17.95
C LEU A 21 5.06 3.40 -16.60
N GLU A 22 5.25 4.71 -16.46
CA GLU A 22 5.59 5.34 -15.17
C GLU A 22 4.41 5.31 -14.17
N SER A 23 3.18 5.10 -14.65
CA SER A 23 1.99 4.94 -13.80
C SER A 23 1.80 3.52 -13.25
N ILE A 24 2.70 2.58 -13.55
CA ILE A 24 2.70 1.25 -12.93
C ILE A 24 3.17 1.40 -11.48
N VAL A 25 2.22 1.60 -10.57
CA VAL A 25 2.49 1.61 -9.14
C VAL A 25 2.87 0.20 -8.69
N ARG A 26 4.13 0.01 -8.32
CA ARG A 26 4.64 -1.26 -7.78
C ARG A 26 4.58 -1.21 -6.26
N PHE A 27 3.66 -1.98 -5.68
CA PHE A 27 3.63 -2.20 -4.24
C PHE A 27 4.66 -3.27 -3.88
N LYS A 28 5.77 -2.84 -3.27
CA LYS A 28 6.73 -3.78 -2.69
C LYS A 28 6.06 -4.49 -1.52
N LYS A 29 6.18 -5.82 -1.46
CA LYS A 29 5.84 -6.55 -0.23
C LYS A 29 6.80 -6.08 0.88
N LEU A 30 6.23 -5.57 1.97
CA LEU A 30 7.00 -5.12 3.12
C LEU A 30 7.72 -6.30 3.78
N ASP A 31 8.97 -6.07 4.17
CA ASP A 31 9.90 -7.05 4.73
C ASP A 31 10.63 -6.48 5.95
N GLY A 32 11.29 -7.36 6.73
CA GLY A 32 12.06 -6.96 7.91
C GLY A 32 11.24 -6.20 8.96
N ASP A 33 11.80 -5.09 9.45
CA ASP A 33 11.18 -4.27 10.50
C ASP A 33 9.82 -3.69 10.08
N GLU A 34 9.64 -3.35 8.80
CA GLU A 34 8.38 -2.81 8.31
C GLU A 34 7.25 -3.83 8.38
N ALA A 35 7.55 -5.11 8.10
CA ALA A 35 6.58 -6.19 8.26
C ALA A 35 6.14 -6.37 9.72
N VAL A 36 7.08 -6.23 10.68
CA VAL A 36 6.77 -6.31 12.12
C VAL A 36 5.86 -5.15 12.56
N LEU A 37 6.13 -3.94 12.06
CA LEU A 37 5.33 -2.76 12.37
C LEU A 37 3.91 -2.89 11.80
N VAL A 38 3.78 -3.42 10.58
CA VAL A 38 2.48 -3.70 9.97
C VAL A 38 1.73 -4.79 10.73
N GLU A 39 2.39 -5.84 11.18
CA GLU A 39 1.76 -6.89 11.99
C GLU A 39 1.29 -6.37 13.35
N LYS A 40 2.04 -5.46 13.98
CA LYS A 40 1.57 -4.78 15.20
C LYS A 40 0.36 -3.91 14.91
N ALA A 41 0.40 -3.11 13.85
CA ALA A 41 -0.67 -2.22 13.47
C ALA A 41 -1.95 -2.95 13.03
N SER A 42 -1.84 -4.15 12.44
CA SER A 42 -2.99 -4.96 12.02
C SER A 42 -3.77 -5.56 13.19
N ARG A 43 -3.24 -5.48 14.42
CA ARG A 43 -3.94 -5.87 15.65
C ARG A 43 -4.81 -4.75 16.23
N ASP A 44 -4.73 -3.53 15.70
CA ASP A 44 -5.69 -2.45 16.03
C ASP A 44 -7.09 -2.86 15.51
N GLU A 45 -8.11 -2.74 16.36
CA GLU A 45 -9.49 -3.11 16.05
C GLU A 45 -10.00 -2.42 14.78
N ARG A 46 -9.64 -1.15 14.58
CA ARG A 46 -10.05 -0.38 13.40
C ARG A 46 -9.36 -0.90 12.13
N ALA A 47 -8.10 -1.33 12.27
CA ALA A 47 -7.37 -1.95 11.18
C ALA A 47 -7.98 -3.30 10.81
N GLN A 48 -8.37 -4.12 11.81
CA GLN A 48 -9.04 -5.40 11.56
C GLN A 48 -10.33 -5.21 10.76
N ILE A 49 -11.17 -4.23 11.12
CA ILE A 49 -12.40 -3.92 10.38
C ILE A 49 -12.09 -3.60 8.91
N LEU A 50 -11.09 -2.76 8.64
CA LEU A 50 -10.70 -2.43 7.27
C LEU A 50 -10.15 -3.65 6.53
N LEU A 51 -9.28 -4.43 7.18
CA LEU A 51 -8.62 -5.60 6.59
C LEU A 51 -9.59 -6.74 6.29
N ASP A 52 -10.62 -6.95 7.11
CA ASP A 52 -11.69 -7.93 6.88
C ASP A 52 -12.57 -7.55 5.68
N PHE A 53 -12.75 -6.24 5.44
CA PHE A 53 -13.48 -5.73 4.28
C PHE A 53 -12.63 -5.68 3.00
N ALA A 54 -11.31 -5.49 3.13
CA ALA A 54 -10.41 -5.23 2.02
C ALA A 54 -10.21 -6.46 1.14
N ARG A 55 -10.37 -6.30 -0.19
CA ARG A 55 -10.04 -7.38 -1.14
C ARG A 55 -8.61 -7.33 -1.62
N PHE A 56 -8.05 -6.13 -1.73
CA PHE A 56 -6.65 -5.92 -2.10
C PHE A 56 -6.00 -5.00 -1.06
N PRO A 57 -5.80 -5.49 0.18
CA PRO A 57 -5.18 -4.70 1.23
C PRO A 57 -3.72 -4.37 0.87
N ALA A 58 -3.35 -3.11 1.06
CA ALA A 58 -1.99 -2.61 0.96
C ALA A 58 -1.65 -1.80 2.21
N ALA A 59 -0.37 -1.81 2.57
CA ALA A 59 0.14 -1.07 3.70
C ALA A 59 1.36 -0.24 3.30
N SER A 60 1.58 0.88 3.99
CA SER A 60 2.79 1.70 3.91
C SER A 60 3.20 2.12 5.31
N VAL A 61 4.52 2.13 5.57
CA VAL A 61 5.09 2.57 6.84
C VAL A 61 5.71 3.95 6.63
N GLN A 62 5.23 4.94 7.36
CA GLN A 62 5.78 6.28 7.40
C GLN A 62 6.47 6.50 8.74
N ARG A 63 7.75 6.89 8.70
CA ARG A 63 8.53 7.23 9.90
C ARG A 63 8.66 8.74 9.96
N SER A 64 8.06 9.35 10.98
CA SER A 64 8.24 10.77 11.29
C SER A 64 9.50 10.97 12.13
N CYS A 65 10.19 12.11 11.98
CA CYS A 65 11.32 12.48 12.85
C CYS A 65 10.92 12.64 14.34
N ALA A 66 9.62 12.71 14.64
CA ALA A 66 9.07 12.95 15.97
C ALA A 66 8.68 11.67 16.73
N GLU A 67 9.42 10.58 16.56
CA GLU A 67 9.26 9.28 17.25
C GLU A 67 8.01 8.44 16.90
N ASP A 68 7.00 9.03 16.24
CA ASP A 68 5.80 8.29 15.83
C ASP A 68 6.03 7.52 14.51
N ILE A 69 5.76 6.21 14.55
CA ILE A 69 5.66 5.36 13.36
C ILE A 69 4.19 5.24 12.99
N LEU A 70 3.85 5.68 11.77
CA LEU A 70 2.51 5.56 11.23
C LEU A 70 2.46 4.43 10.21
N VAL A 71 1.57 3.48 10.42
CA VAL A 71 1.23 2.46 9.42
C VAL A 71 -0.09 2.85 8.78
N GLN A 72 -0.09 3.05 7.48
CA GLN A 72 -1.28 3.35 6.72
C GLN A 72 -1.76 2.10 5.99
N PHE A 73 -3.03 1.75 6.19
CA PHE A 73 -3.73 0.67 5.49
C PHE A 73 -4.73 1.22 4.49
N ALA A 74 -4.84 0.57 3.34
CA ALA A 74 -5.82 0.90 2.32
C ALA A 74 -6.24 -0.33 1.53
N ASP A 75 -7.43 -0.28 0.92
CA ASP A 75 -7.82 -1.23 -0.13
C ASP A 75 -7.60 -0.58 -1.49
N LEU A 76 -6.74 -1.19 -2.32
CA LEU A 76 -6.37 -0.70 -3.64
C LEU A 76 -7.54 -0.59 -4.62
N ARG A 77 -8.72 -1.15 -4.31
CA ARG A 77 -9.95 -0.88 -5.08
C ARG A 77 -10.38 0.58 -4.99
N PHE A 78 -10.03 1.28 -3.92
CA PHE A 78 -10.56 2.60 -3.58
C PHE A 78 -9.46 3.66 -3.44
N THR A 79 -8.31 3.32 -2.84
CA THR A 79 -7.21 4.27 -2.63
C THR A 79 -5.86 3.56 -2.46
N GLU A 80 -4.77 4.32 -2.57
CA GLU A 80 -3.40 3.83 -2.43
C GLU A 80 -2.77 4.40 -1.14
N PRO A 81 -2.08 3.58 -0.34
CA PRO A 81 -1.37 4.08 0.83
C PRO A 81 -0.12 4.88 0.41
N GLY A 82 0.16 5.99 1.08
CA GLY A 82 1.27 6.92 0.82
C GLY A 82 0.91 8.10 -0.10
N ASN A 83 -0.24 8.07 -0.77
CA ASN A 83 -0.69 9.12 -1.68
C ASN A 83 -2.03 9.72 -1.25
N ALA A 84 -1.99 10.81 -0.47
CA ALA A 84 -3.18 11.53 0.03
C ALA A 84 -4.07 12.17 -1.06
N ARG A 85 -3.73 12.05 -2.36
CA ARG A 85 -4.40 12.77 -3.44
C ARG A 85 -5.67 12.09 -3.99
N ARG A 86 -5.93 10.82 -3.68
CA ARG A 86 -7.08 10.09 -4.25
C ARG A 86 -7.78 9.18 -3.23
N GLY A 87 -8.50 9.79 -2.29
CA GLY A 87 -9.60 9.12 -1.59
C GLY A 87 -9.47 9.07 -0.07
N ASN A 88 -10.63 9.18 0.59
CA ASN A 88 -10.76 9.24 2.05
C ASN A 88 -10.77 7.86 2.73
N PHE A 89 -10.38 6.79 2.03
CA PHE A 89 -10.55 5.41 2.50
C PHE A 89 -9.22 4.73 2.85
N ALA A 90 -8.35 5.46 3.55
CA ALA A 90 -7.13 4.93 4.14
C ALA A 90 -7.19 5.14 5.66
N LEU A 91 -6.70 4.15 6.41
CA LEU A 91 -6.64 4.21 7.87
C LEU A 91 -5.19 4.33 8.30
N GLU A 92 -4.90 5.28 9.18
CA GLU A 92 -3.59 5.45 9.81
C GLU A 92 -3.62 4.92 11.24
N VAL A 93 -2.65 4.07 11.56
CA VAL A 93 -2.46 3.46 12.87
C VAL A 93 -1.07 3.84 13.37
N SER A 94 -1.01 4.51 14.53
CA SER A 94 0.25 4.79 15.19
C SER A 94 0.75 3.55 15.93
N VAL A 95 2.05 3.28 15.84
CA VAL A 95 2.71 2.13 16.45
C VAL A 95 3.96 2.57 17.18
N GLU A 96 4.19 2.02 18.36
CA GLU A 96 5.44 2.26 19.07
C GLU A 96 6.63 1.58 18.35
N PRO A 97 7.81 2.23 18.32
CA PRO A 97 9.03 1.64 17.76
C PRO A 97 9.41 0.34 18.48
N THR A 98 9.95 -0.61 17.72
CA THR A 98 10.21 -1.98 18.20
C THR A 98 11.38 -2.10 19.20
N ASN A 99 12.16 -1.03 19.43
CA ASN A 99 13.25 -1.02 20.41
C ASN A 99 12.88 -0.23 21.67
N ARG A 100 12.76 -0.94 22.80
CA ARG A 100 13.10 -0.46 24.14
C ARG A 100 14.22 -1.32 24.71
#